data_AF-A0A4Y7PMN7-F1
#
_entry.id   AF-A0A4Y7PMN7-F1
#
_cell.length_a   1.000
_cell.length_b   1.000
_cell.length_c   1.000
_cell.angle_alpha   90.00
_cell.angle_beta   90.00
_cell.angle_gamma   90.00
#
_symmetry.space_group_name_H-M   'P 1'
#
loop_
_entity.id
_entity.type
_entity.pdbx_description
1 polymer ?
#
loop_
_entity_poly.entity_id
_entity_poly.type
_entity_poly.pdbx_seq_one_letter_code
_entity_poly.pdbx_strand_id
1 'polypeptide(L)'
;MSVHYKQPVLLIEFEEHKSFSLEVMSDAKSYVKPTGKYPAKKRPQDVEPSTISIASIQSKLVLLTLTFPRLRIMWSSSPYASAEIFNDLKLNNTDPDPAQAVAIGADEDPNVGAGVNASAEELLRALPGVTVTNVKYEMNRFGSGSAV
;
A
#
# COMPACT_ATOMS: atom_id res chain seq x y z
N MET A 1 -4.32 -3.10 -12.09
CA MET A 1 -3.00 -2.86 -12.73
C MET A 1 -2.54 -3.97 -13.68
N SER A 2 -2.18 -5.17 -13.20
CA SER A 2 -1.61 -6.24 -14.07
C SER A 2 -2.55 -6.77 -15.17
N VAL A 3 -3.86 -6.54 -15.03
CA VAL A 3 -4.90 -6.90 -16.00
C VAL A 3 -4.92 -5.93 -17.19
N HIS A 4 -4.81 -4.62 -16.93
CA HIS A 4 -5.04 -3.59 -17.95
C HIS A 4 -3.75 -3.02 -18.56
N TYR A 5 -2.61 -3.19 -17.90
CA TYR A 5 -1.33 -2.64 -18.37
C TYR A 5 -0.36 -3.73 -18.83
N LYS A 6 0.30 -3.50 -19.98
CA LYS A 6 1.30 -4.42 -20.53
C LYS A 6 2.55 -4.55 -19.64
N GLN A 7 2.96 -3.45 -19.02
CA GLN A 7 4.16 -3.39 -18.18
C GLN A 7 3.83 -2.63 -16.90
N PRO A 8 3.29 -3.29 -15.87
CA PRO A 8 3.06 -2.63 -14.59
C PRO A 8 4.40 -2.32 -13.93
N VAL A 9 4.56 -1.07 -13.50
CA VAL A 9 5.77 -0.59 -12.82
C VAL A 9 5.37 0.05 -11.49
N LEU A 10 6.12 -0.27 -10.43
CA LEU A 10 6.06 0.38 -9.14
C LEU A 10 7.31 1.24 -8.98
N LEU A 11 7.14 2.56 -8.95
CA LEU A 11 8.23 3.50 -8.63
C LEU A 11 8.25 3.75 -7.12
N ILE A 12 9.41 3.51 -6.50
CA ILE A 12 9.66 3.79 -5.08
C ILE A 12 10.69 4.92 -5.02
N GLU A 13 10.24 6.09 -4.57
CA GLU A 13 11.07 7.27 -4.38
C GLU A 13 11.55 7.37 -2.93
N PHE A 14 12.82 7.75 -2.74
CA PHE A 14 13.43 8.01 -1.44
C PHE A 14 14.12 9.38 -1.43
N GLU A 15 14.33 9.92 -0.23
CA GLU A 15 14.96 11.22 -0.03
C GLU A 15 16.49 11.13 -0.17
N GLU A 16 17.09 12.02 -0.96
CA GLU A 16 18.52 12.04 -1.29
C GLU A 16 19.45 12.11 -0.06
N HIS A 17 18.96 12.68 1.05
CA HIS A 17 19.73 12.89 2.27
C HIS A 17 19.39 11.90 3.39
N LYS A 18 18.60 10.87 3.09
CA LYS A 18 18.20 9.85 4.06
C LYS A 18 18.57 8.47 3.53
N SER A 19 19.38 7.75 4.28
CA SER A 19 19.67 6.35 3.96
C SER A 19 18.38 5.55 3.91
N PHE A 20 18.07 4.99 2.75
CA PHE A 20 16.92 4.13 2.57
C PHE A 20 17.17 2.80 3.29
N SER A 21 16.30 2.45 4.24
CA SER A 21 16.26 1.12 4.84
C SER A 21 14.84 0.59 4.82
N LEU A 22 14.69 -0.65 4.34
CA LEU A 22 13.44 -1.41 4.40
C LEU A 22 13.23 -2.09 5.75
N GLU A 23 14.19 -1.95 6.68
CA GLU A 23 14.02 -2.42 8.04
C GLU A 23 13.12 -1.45 8.80
N VAL A 24 11.92 -1.91 9.12
CA VAL A 24 11.15 -1.28 10.20
C VAL A 24 11.94 -1.59 11.46
N MET A 25 12.62 -0.58 12.03
CA MET A 25 13.27 -0.68 13.34
C MET A 25 12.24 -1.26 14.31
N SER A 26 12.33 -2.55 14.59
CA SER A 26 11.38 -3.28 15.45
C SER A 26 11.75 -3.11 16.92
N ASP A 27 12.42 -2.01 17.27
CA ASP A 27 12.90 -1.69 18.61
C ASP A 27 12.03 -0.65 19.35
N ALA A 28 10.76 -0.51 18.97
CA ALA A 28 9.83 0.35 19.73
C ALA A 28 9.06 -0.39 20.85
N LYS A 29 9.38 -1.65 21.17
CA LYS A 29 8.73 -2.36 22.29
C LYS A 29 9.68 -3.29 23.07
N SER A 30 10.62 -2.71 23.82
CA SER A 30 10.95 -3.25 25.14
C SER A 30 11.08 -2.13 26.18
N TYR A 31 9.99 -1.38 26.38
CA TYR A 31 9.81 -0.51 27.55
C TYR A 31 9.61 -1.31 28.86
N VAL A 32 10.27 -2.46 29.00
CA VAL A 32 10.40 -3.16 30.27
C VAL A 32 11.82 -2.89 30.74
N LYS A 33 11.97 -1.86 31.61
CA LYS A 33 13.23 -1.62 32.33
C LYS A 33 13.60 -2.92 33.07
N PRO A 34 14.76 -3.55 32.79
CA PRO A 34 15.20 -4.68 33.59
C PRO A 34 15.61 -4.16 34.97
N THR A 35 14.77 -4.38 35.97
CA THR A 35 15.09 -4.19 37.38
C THR A 35 15.95 -5.38 37.85
N GLY A 36 17.17 -5.50 37.31
CA GLY A 36 18.11 -6.58 37.64
C GLY A 36 19.47 -6.03 38.01
N LYS A 37 19.86 -6.13 39.29
CA LYS A 37 21.14 -5.68 39.86
C LYS A 37 22.32 -6.62 39.55
N TYR A 38 22.51 -7.05 38.30
CA TYR A 38 23.70 -7.84 37.92
C TYR A 38 24.15 -7.53 36.49
N PRO A 39 25.45 -7.27 36.23
CA PRO A 39 25.94 -7.09 34.87
C PRO A 39 26.02 -8.45 34.16
N ALA A 40 25.33 -8.60 33.03
CA ALA A 40 25.42 -9.78 32.19
C ALA A 40 26.76 -9.81 31.44
N LYS A 41 27.51 -10.90 31.57
CA LYS A 41 28.70 -11.20 30.75
C LYS A 41 28.31 -11.16 29.26
N LYS A 42 28.94 -10.28 28.48
CA LYS A 42 28.87 -10.27 27.02
C LYS A 42 29.48 -11.58 26.50
N ARG A 43 28.65 -12.46 25.92
CA ARG A 43 29.13 -13.53 25.05
C ARG A 43 29.49 -12.94 23.68
N PRO A 44 30.41 -13.55 22.92
CA PRO A 44 30.66 -13.17 21.53
C PRO A 44 29.32 -13.21 20.79
N GLN A 45 29.08 -12.21 19.94
CA GLN A 45 27.85 -12.08 19.17
C GLN A 45 27.67 -13.31 18.29
N ASP A 46 26.82 -14.23 18.74
CA ASP A 46 26.21 -15.21 17.86
C ASP A 46 25.44 -14.41 16.80
N VAL A 47 25.80 -14.61 15.53
CA VAL A 47 25.08 -14.10 14.37
C VAL A 47 23.69 -14.75 14.39
N GLU A 48 22.76 -14.13 15.10
CA GLU A 48 21.35 -14.52 15.08
C GLU A 48 20.88 -14.44 13.61
N PRO A 49 20.41 -15.54 13.02
CA PRO A 49 19.85 -15.49 11.68
C PRO A 49 18.69 -14.51 11.74
N SER A 50 18.75 -13.46 10.93
CA SER A 50 17.70 -12.45 10.81
C SER A 50 16.38 -13.16 10.53
N THR A 51 15.56 -13.35 11.58
CA THR A 51 14.27 -14.01 11.44
C THR A 51 13.46 -13.16 10.49
N ILE A 52 13.19 -13.67 9.29
CA ILE A 52 12.39 -12.98 8.27
C ILE A 52 11.00 -12.79 8.87
N SER A 53 10.76 -11.62 9.45
CA SER A 53 9.43 -11.25 9.91
C SER A 53 8.54 -11.17 8.68
N ILE A 54 7.51 -12.02 8.59
CA ILE A 54 6.51 -12.01 7.52
C ILE A 54 5.81 -10.63 7.44
N ALA A 55 5.79 -9.89 8.56
CA ALA A 55 5.27 -8.52 8.62
C ALA A 55 6.23 -7.45 8.09
N SER A 56 7.51 -7.78 7.86
CA SER A 56 8.50 -6.85 7.30
C SER A 56 8.11 -6.37 5.91
N ILE A 57 8.40 -5.10 5.61
CA ILE A 57 8.17 -4.49 4.29
C ILE A 57 8.91 -5.30 3.21
N GLN A 58 10.09 -5.81 3.51
CA GLN A 58 10.87 -6.67 2.61
C GLN A 58 10.08 -7.93 2.21
N SER A 59 9.55 -8.65 3.19
CA SER A 59 8.74 -9.86 2.97
C SER A 59 7.50 -9.57 2.13
N LYS A 60 6.85 -8.43 2.35
CA LYS A 60 5.68 -7.99 1.57
C LYS A 60 6.06 -7.62 0.14
N LEU A 61 7.19 -6.94 -0.09
CA LEU A 61 7.69 -6.64 -1.43
C LEU A 61 8.03 -7.91 -2.21
N VAL A 62 8.66 -8.90 -1.54
CA VAL A 62 8.93 -10.21 -2.15
C VAL A 62 7.63 -10.93 -2.50
N LEU A 63 6.65 -10.95 -1.58
CA LEU A 63 5.35 -11.55 -1.85
C LEU A 63 4.64 -10.86 -3.03
N LEU A 64 4.73 -9.54 -3.12
CA LEU A 64 4.16 -8.76 -4.22
C LEU A 64 4.77 -9.15 -5.57
N THR A 65 6.09 -9.28 -5.67
CA THR A 65 6.76 -9.65 -6.93
C THR A 65 6.51 -11.11 -7.31
N LEU A 66 6.37 -12.02 -6.34
CA LEU A 66 5.96 -13.40 -6.60
C LEU A 66 4.51 -13.49 -7.11
N THR A 67 3.61 -12.69 -6.54
CA THR A 67 2.19 -12.69 -6.91
C THR A 67 1.97 -12.06 -8.30
N PHE A 68 2.76 -11.04 -8.65
CA PHE A 68 2.65 -10.32 -9.91
C PHE A 68 3.98 -10.39 -10.70
N PRO A 69 4.25 -11.49 -11.43
CA PRO A 69 5.56 -11.70 -12.07
C PRO A 69 5.91 -10.70 -13.19
N ARG A 70 4.92 -9.92 -13.66
CA ARG A 70 5.11 -8.84 -14.65
C ARG A 70 5.41 -7.48 -14.03
N LEU A 71 5.25 -7.35 -12.70
CA LEU A 71 5.52 -6.11 -11.97
C LEU A 71 7.02 -5.84 -11.93
N ARG A 72 7.42 -4.64 -12.35
CA ARG A 72 8.80 -4.16 -12.24
C ARG A 72 8.89 -3.09 -11.16
N ILE A 73 9.99 -3.07 -10.40
CA ILE A 73 10.26 -2.04 -9.41
C ILE A 73 11.31 -1.09 -9.97
N MET A 74 11.07 0.22 -9.86
CA MET A 74 12.02 1.28 -10.13
C MET A 74 12.34 2.01 -8.82
N TRP A 75 13.63 2.19 -8.56
CA TRP A 75 14.13 2.89 -7.38
C TRP A 75 14.60 4.28 -7.81
N SER A 76 14.08 5.33 -7.17
CA SER A 76 14.44 6.71 -7.48
C SER A 76 14.98 7.43 -6.25
N SER A 77 16.14 8.06 -6.38
CA SER A 77 16.86 8.71 -5.28
C SER A 77 16.46 10.15 -5.01
N SER A 78 15.66 10.75 -5.89
CA SER A 78 15.14 12.10 -5.72
C SER A 78 14.00 12.38 -6.70
N PRO A 79 13.18 13.42 -6.46
CA PRO A 79 12.17 13.85 -7.43
C PRO A 79 12.75 14.24 -8.79
N TYR A 80 13.98 14.74 -8.82
CA TYR A 80 14.68 15.05 -10.08
C TYR A 80 14.99 13.77 -10.88
N ALA A 81 15.54 12.76 -10.20
CA ALA A 81 15.77 11.45 -10.82
C ALA A 81 14.46 10.80 -11.29
N SER A 82 13.37 10.95 -10.53
CA SER A 82 12.04 10.48 -10.94
C SER A 82 11.56 11.16 -12.23
N ALA A 83 11.80 12.47 -12.37
CA ALA A 83 11.44 13.20 -13.59
C ALA A 83 12.27 12.75 -14.81
N GLU A 84 13.57 12.50 -14.63
CA GLU A 84 14.42 11.92 -15.69
C GLU A 84 13.93 10.53 -16.11
N ILE A 85 13.64 9.65 -15.14
CA ILE A 85 13.06 8.32 -15.40
C ILE A 85 11.78 8.44 -16.24
N PHE A 86 10.89 9.39 -15.89
CA PHE A 86 9.67 9.61 -16.68
C PHE A 86 9.94 10.15 -18.08
N ASN A 87 10.95 11.01 -18.24
CA ASN A 87 11.32 11.53 -19.54
C ASN A 87 11.84 10.40 -20.44
N ASP A 88 12.73 9.55 -19.92
CA ASP A 88 13.29 8.40 -20.62
C ASP A 88 12.20 7.40 -21.02
N LEU A 89 11.25 7.15 -20.12
CA LEU A 89 10.09 6.30 -20.41
C LEU A 89 9.20 6.86 -21.51
N LYS A 90 9.14 8.18 -21.69
CA LYS A 90 8.33 8.82 -22.74
C LYS A 90 8.98 8.78 -24.12
N LEU A 91 10.31 8.83 -24.21
CA LEU A 91 11.04 9.04 -25.49
C LEU A 91 10.65 8.11 -26.65
N ASN A 92 10.22 6.86 -26.35
CA ASN A 92 9.86 5.86 -27.37
C ASN A 92 8.41 5.38 -27.25
N ASN A 93 7.56 6.10 -26.52
CA ASN A 93 6.17 5.72 -26.31
C ASN A 93 5.23 6.81 -26.82
N THR A 94 4.08 6.41 -27.35
CA THR A 94 3.03 7.35 -27.76
C THR A 94 2.37 7.96 -26.53
N ASP A 95 1.82 9.17 -26.69
CA ASP A 95 1.04 9.79 -25.63
C ASP A 95 -0.19 8.95 -25.26
N PRO A 96 -0.58 8.92 -23.97
CA PRO A 96 -1.74 8.18 -23.52
C PRO A 96 -3.05 8.84 -24.00
N ASP A 97 -4.02 8.03 -24.43
CA ASP A 97 -5.36 8.51 -24.77
C ASP A 97 -6.19 8.73 -23.48
N PRO A 98 -6.60 9.97 -23.17
CA PRO A 98 -7.35 10.27 -21.96
C PRO A 98 -8.74 9.62 -21.94
N ALA A 99 -9.39 9.43 -23.10
CA ALA A 99 -10.72 8.82 -23.16
C ALA A 99 -10.66 7.34 -22.80
N GLN A 100 -9.66 6.61 -23.30
CA GLN A 100 -9.43 5.21 -22.93
C GLN A 100 -9.06 5.05 -21.46
N ALA A 101 -8.25 5.95 -20.91
CA ALA A 101 -7.87 5.92 -19.50
C ALA A 101 -9.09 6.04 -18.56
N VAL A 102 -10.01 6.96 -18.88
CA VAL A 102 -11.27 7.13 -18.12
C VAL A 102 -12.14 5.88 -18.22
N ALA A 103 -12.29 5.32 -19.42
CA ALA A 103 -13.11 4.12 -19.62
C ALA A 103 -12.59 2.92 -18.81
N ILE A 104 -11.27 2.67 -18.85
CA ILE A 104 -10.65 1.57 -18.09
C ILE A 104 -10.76 1.79 -16.58
N GLY A 105 -10.68 3.04 -16.11
CA GLY A 105 -10.82 3.37 -14.69
C GLY A 105 -12.25 3.30 -14.16
N ALA A 106 -13.26 3.36 -15.03
CA ALA A 106 -14.67 3.38 -14.67
C ALA A 106 -15.28 1.98 -14.40
N ASP A 107 -14.62 0.91 -14.87
CA ASP A 107 -15.12 -0.47 -14.71
C ASP A 107 -15.02 -1.01 -13.26
N GLU A 108 -14.41 -0.28 -12.31
CA GLU A 108 -14.19 -0.79 -10.94
C GLU A 108 -15.40 -0.62 -9.97
N ASP A 109 -16.38 0.25 -10.22
CA ASP A 109 -17.72 0.18 -9.61
C ASP A 109 -18.55 1.31 -10.28
N PRO A 110 -19.70 1.04 -10.92
CA PRO A 110 -20.58 2.10 -11.44
C PRO A 110 -21.11 3.06 -10.35
N ASN A 111 -20.80 2.77 -9.08
CA ASN A 111 -21.13 3.59 -7.91
C ASN A 111 -19.98 4.50 -7.42
N VAL A 112 -18.76 4.37 -7.95
CA VAL A 112 -17.64 5.27 -7.60
C VAL A 112 -17.88 6.60 -8.30
N GLY A 113 -18.45 7.55 -7.55
CA GLY A 113 -18.87 8.86 -8.04
C GLY A 113 -20.38 9.08 -8.07
N ALA A 114 -21.18 8.03 -7.86
CA ALA A 114 -22.63 8.13 -7.73
C ALA A 114 -23.04 8.61 -6.33
N GLY A 115 -22.46 9.71 -5.83
CA GLY A 115 -22.92 10.42 -4.64
C GLY A 115 -23.23 9.56 -3.40
N VAL A 116 -22.65 8.36 -3.27
CA VAL A 116 -22.83 7.54 -2.08
C VAL A 116 -22.10 8.25 -0.96
N ASN A 117 -22.83 8.54 0.10
CA ASN A 117 -22.27 9.20 1.27
C ASN A 117 -21.26 8.23 1.92
N ALA A 118 -20.00 8.33 1.51
CA ALA A 118 -18.92 7.45 1.97
C ALA A 118 -18.79 7.47 3.51
N SER A 119 -19.05 8.62 4.13
CA SER A 119 -19.06 8.77 5.58
C SER A 119 -20.18 7.96 6.23
N ALA A 120 -21.37 7.90 5.61
CA ALA A 120 -22.48 7.08 6.10
C ALA A 120 -22.22 5.58 5.90
N GLU A 121 -21.59 5.20 4.79
CA GLU A 121 -21.18 3.82 4.54
C GLU A 121 -20.14 3.35 5.56
N GLU A 122 -19.14 4.18 5.87
CA GLU A 122 -18.10 3.87 6.84
C GLU A 122 -18.67 3.76 8.27
N LEU A 123 -19.60 4.65 8.63
CA LEU A 123 -20.32 4.59 9.91
C LEU A 123 -21.12 3.28 10.04
N LEU A 124 -21.81 2.86 8.98
CA LEU A 124 -22.57 1.60 9.00
C LEU A 124 -21.63 0.39 9.10
N ARG A 125 -20.48 0.40 8.42
CA ARG A 125 -19.48 -0.69 8.52
C ARG A 125 -18.86 -0.82 9.91
N ALA A 126 -18.88 0.23 10.72
CA ALA A 126 -18.44 0.17 12.11
C ALA A 126 -19.45 -0.56 13.03
N LEU A 127 -20.67 -0.82 12.55
CA LEU A 127 -21.69 -1.55 13.31
C LEU A 127 -21.43 -3.06 13.26
N PRO A 128 -21.59 -3.78 14.39
CA PRO A 128 -21.48 -5.23 14.42
C PRO A 128 -22.49 -5.88 13.45
N GLY A 129 -22.00 -6.78 12.59
CA GLY A 129 -22.85 -7.50 11.63
C GLY A 129 -23.02 -6.82 10.27
N VAL A 130 -22.50 -5.60 10.09
CA VAL A 130 -22.42 -4.96 8.77
C VAL A 130 -21.11 -5.37 8.08
N THR A 131 -21.24 -5.85 6.85
CA THR A 131 -20.16 -6.34 6.00
C THR A 131 -20.20 -5.62 4.65
N VAL A 132 -19.12 -5.75 3.88
CA VAL A 132 -19.00 -5.14 2.55
C VAL A 132 -20.13 -5.59 1.60
N THR A 133 -20.69 -6.78 1.85
CA THR A 133 -21.76 -7.35 1.02
C THR A 133 -23.17 -6.84 1.37
N ASN A 134 -23.42 -6.48 2.63
CA ASN A 134 -24.76 -6.06 3.09
C ASN A 134 -24.89 -4.55 3.33
N VAL A 135 -23.78 -3.80 3.39
CA VAL A 135 -23.80 -2.36 3.65
C VAL A 135 -24.62 -1.58 2.61
N LYS A 136 -24.53 -1.94 1.32
CA LYS A 136 -25.33 -1.33 0.24
C LYS A 136 -26.84 -1.60 0.43
N TYR A 137 -27.20 -2.79 0.92
CA TYR A 137 -28.58 -3.15 1.22
C TYR A 137 -29.13 -2.33 2.40
N GLU A 138 -28.35 -2.22 3.48
CA GLU A 138 -28.73 -1.41 4.65
C GLU A 138 -28.83 0.08 4.30
N MET A 139 -27.87 0.63 3.55
CA MET A 139 -27.93 2.03 3.07
C MET A 139 -29.19 2.32 2.25
N ASN A 140 -29.56 1.41 1.34
CA ASN A 140 -30.77 1.58 0.52
C ASN A 140 -32.06 1.47 1.34
N ARG A 141 -32.04 0.68 2.42
CA ARG A 141 -33.16 0.56 3.37
C ARG A 141 -33.41 1.85 4.15
N PHE A 142 -32.35 2.59 4.50
CA PHE A 142 -32.46 3.85 5.23
C PHE A 142 -32.57 5.08 4.30
N GLY A 143 -32.04 5.01 3.07
CA GLY A 143 -32.08 6.10 2.09
C GLY A 143 -33.46 6.38 1.48
N SER A 144 -34.40 5.43 1.54
CA SER A 144 -35.79 5.63 1.11
C SER A 144 -36.74 6.11 2.22
N GLY A 145 -36.22 6.36 3.42
CA GLY A 145 -37.00 6.71 4.61
C GLY A 145 -36.91 8.18 5.01
N SER A 146 -37.25 9.11 4.12
CA SER A 146 -37.74 10.42 4.57
C SER A 146 -39.22 10.28 4.92
N ALA A 147 -39.49 10.01 6.20
CA ALA A 147 -40.78 10.23 6.84
C ALA A 147 -40.53 10.27 8.35
N VAL A 148 -40.30 11.46 8.91
CA VAL A 148 -41.29 12.30 9.63
C VAL A 148 -40.67 13.68 9.81
#